data_AF-A0A915A5P9-F1
#
_entry.id   AF-A0A915A5P9-F1
#
_cell.length_a   1.000
_cell.length_b   1.000
_cell.length_c   1.000
_cell.angle_alpha   90.00
_cell.angle_beta   90.00
_cell.angle_gamma   90.00
#
_symmetry.space_group_name_H-M   'P 1'
#
loop_
_entity.id
_entity.type
_entity.pdbx_description
1 polymer ?
#
loop_
_entity_poly.entity_id
_entity_poly.type
_entity_poly.pdbx_seq_one_letter_code
_entity_poly.pdbx_strand_id
1 'polypeptide(L)'
;WEGSSYAEQMNEMNAVTASGNCALLSASWYLDYIITGADRPDYYKCDPQGFNGSRVQKSLVLGGETAQWGEWVDESNVVARL
;
A
#
# COMPACT_ATOMS: atom_id res chain seq x y z
N TRP A 1 -8.92 -3.36 -7.30
CA TRP A 1 -7.73 -2.72 -6.70
C TRP A 1 -6.74 -2.49 -7.84
N GLU A 2 -6.08 -1.32 -7.88
CA GLU A 2 -4.99 -1.04 -8.85
C GLU A 2 -3.65 -1.38 -8.21
N GLY A 3 -2.70 -1.90 -9.00
CA GLY A 3 -1.37 -2.28 -8.52
C GLY A 3 -1.33 -3.65 -7.83
N SER A 4 -1.49 -4.72 -8.61
CA SER A 4 -1.44 -6.11 -8.14
C SER A 4 -0.03 -6.59 -7.80
N SER A 5 0.99 -5.86 -8.25
CA SER A 5 2.40 -6.08 -7.92
C SER A 5 3.09 -4.80 -7.45
N TYR A 6 4.19 -4.94 -6.71
CA TYR A 6 4.99 -3.80 -6.25
C TYR A 6 5.45 -2.89 -7.41
N ALA A 7 5.78 -3.47 -8.56
CA ALA A 7 6.19 -2.70 -9.74
C ALA A 7 5.05 -1.82 -10.28
N GLU A 8 3.83 -2.34 -10.33
CA GLU A 8 2.64 -1.57 -10.74
C GLU A 8 2.32 -0.48 -9.72
N GLN A 9 2.38 -0.79 -8.42
CA GLN A 9 2.18 0.18 -7.35
C GLN A 9 3.17 1.36 -7.47
N MET A 10 4.45 1.08 -7.73
CA MET A 10 5.47 2.11 -7.90
C MET A 10 5.31 2.92 -9.20
N ASN A 11 4.81 2.30 -10.27
CA ASN A 11 4.50 3.02 -11.50
C ASN A 11 3.35 4.02 -11.29
N GLU A 12 2.31 3.63 -10.57
CA GLU A 12 1.20 4.53 -10.23
C GLU A 12 1.63 5.65 -9.29
N MET A 13 2.42 5.33 -8.26
CA MET A 13 3.00 6.35 -7.36
C MET A 13 3.83 7.38 -8.15
N ASN A 14 4.59 6.94 -9.14
CA ASN A 14 5.34 7.83 -10.01
C ASN A 14 4.41 8.69 -10.89
N ALA A 15 3.39 8.10 -11.53
CA ALA A 15 2.46 8.81 -12.40
C ALA A 15 1.65 9.90 -11.64
N VAL A 16 1.18 9.57 -10.44
CA VAL A 16 0.40 10.48 -9.58
C VAL A 16 1.28 11.64 -9.11
N THR A 17 2.48 11.36 -8.60
CA THR A 17 3.39 12.40 -8.11
C THR A 17 4.02 13.22 -9.24
N ALA A 18 4.23 12.65 -10.43
CA ALA A 18 4.64 13.37 -11.64
C ALA A 18 3.60 14.42 -12.07
N SER A 19 2.32 14.13 -11.82
CA SER A 19 1.22 15.06 -12.08
C SER A 19 1.11 16.16 -11.02
N GLY A 20 1.99 16.17 -10.00
CA GLY A 20 2.02 17.17 -8.93
C GLY A 20 1.04 16.89 -7.78
N ASN A 21 0.42 15.71 -7.74
CA ASN A 21 -0.55 15.35 -6.71
C ASN A 21 0.13 14.66 -5.52
N CYS A 22 -0.43 14.86 -4.33
CA CYS A 22 -0.05 14.09 -3.14
C CYS A 22 -0.58 12.65 -3.25
N ALA A 23 0.21 11.68 -2.75
CA ALA A 23 -0.12 10.27 -2.83
C ALA A 23 -0.05 9.58 -1.47
N LEU A 24 -0.95 8.63 -1.26
CA LEU A 24 -0.98 7.65 -0.17
C LEU A 24 -0.99 6.25 -0.78
N LEU A 25 -0.20 5.34 -0.23
CA LEU A 25 -0.12 3.96 -0.70
C LEU A 25 -0.85 3.00 0.25
N SER A 26 -1.96 2.40 -0.21
CA SER A 26 -2.71 1.39 0.55
C SER A 26 -2.53 -0.03 0.00
N ALA A 27 -2.13 -0.16 -1.27
CA ALA A 27 -2.11 -1.43 -2.01
C ALA A 27 -1.08 -2.45 -1.46
N SER A 28 0.02 -1.99 -0.87
CA SER A 28 1.02 -2.87 -0.27
C SER A 28 0.63 -3.39 1.12
N TRP A 29 -0.44 -2.84 1.68
CA TRP A 29 -0.95 -3.15 3.02
C TRP A 29 -2.45 -3.51 2.96
N TYR A 30 -2.83 -4.25 1.91
CA TYR A 30 -4.12 -4.94 1.83
C TYR A 30 -4.10 -6.16 2.77
N LEU A 31 -4.81 -6.07 3.89
CA LEU A 31 -4.86 -7.09 4.96
C LEU A 31 -5.96 -8.14 4.76
N ASP A 32 -6.80 -7.95 3.75
CA ASP A 32 -7.93 -8.81 3.35
C ASP A 32 -7.49 -10.09 2.61
N TYR A 33 -6.27 -10.12 2.06
CA TYR A 33 -5.69 -11.36 1.53
C TYR A 33 -5.16 -12.24 2.67
N ILE A 34 -5.96 -13.24 3.06
CA ILE A 34 -5.53 -14.29 4.01
C ILE A 34 -4.52 -15.20 3.31
N ILE A 35 -3.23 -14.93 3.50
CA ILE A 35 -2.14 -15.80 3.04
C ILE A 35 -1.85 -16.82 4.14
N THR A 36 -2.00 -18.11 3.84
CA THR A 36 -1.68 -19.21 4.76
C THR A 36 -0.17 -19.41 4.83
N GLY A 37 0.51 -18.59 5.63
CA GLY A 37 1.96 -18.60 5.79
C GLY A 37 2.38 -17.48 6.73
N ALA A 38 3.52 -17.62 7.41
CA ALA A 38 4.05 -16.63 8.35
C ALA A 38 4.61 -15.37 7.62
N ASP A 39 3.83 -14.76 6.73
CA ASP A 39 4.31 -13.75 5.76
C ASP A 39 4.29 -12.32 6.32
N ARG A 40 4.67 -12.19 7.60
CA ARG A 40 4.99 -10.89 8.22
C ARG A 40 6.18 -10.12 7.60
N PRO A 41 7.14 -10.70 6.86
CA PRO A 41 8.28 -9.92 6.34
C PRO A 41 7.94 -8.96 5.19
N ASP A 42 6.88 -9.20 4.42
CA ASP A 42 6.68 -8.50 3.14
C ASP A 42 6.03 -7.12 3.29
N TYR A 43 5.19 -6.92 4.31
CA TYR A 43 4.63 -5.59 4.62
C TYR A 43 5.70 -4.56 4.99
N TYR A 44 6.80 -5.00 5.62
CA TYR A 44 7.93 -4.15 6.00
C TYR A 44 8.92 -3.90 4.85
N LYS A 45 8.80 -4.62 3.73
CA LYS A 45 9.64 -4.42 2.54
C LYS A 45 9.09 -3.35 1.61
N CYS A 46 7.83 -2.94 1.77
CA CYS A 46 7.29 -1.88 0.95
C CYS A 46 7.88 -0.53 1.34
N ASP A 47 8.56 0.10 0.38
CA ASP A 47 8.94 1.51 0.44
C ASP A 47 7.99 2.32 -0.47
N PRO A 48 7.09 3.15 0.08
CA PRO A 48 6.18 4.00 -0.70
C PRO A 48 6.90 4.99 -1.63
N GLN A 49 8.19 5.24 -1.40
CA GLN A 49 9.04 6.10 -2.21
C GLN A 49 10.03 5.32 -3.09
N GLY A 50 9.85 4.00 -3.22
CA GLY A 50 10.76 3.09 -3.94
C GLY A 50 10.80 3.27 -5.46
N PHE A 51 10.02 4.21 -6.02
CA PHE A 51 10.02 4.53 -7.45
C PHE A 51 11.14 5.48 -7.86
N ASN A 52 11.44 5.50 -9.16
CA ASN A 52 12.41 6.42 -9.76
C ASN A 52 11.76 7.79 -10.00
N GLY A 53 11.94 8.71 -9.05
CA GLY A 53 11.38 10.06 -9.09
C GLY A 53 12.28 11.09 -8.41
N SER A 54 12.08 12.36 -8.74
CA SER A 54 12.82 13.49 -8.15
C SER A 54 12.53 13.64 -6.65
N ARG A 55 13.41 14.35 -5.92
CA ARG A 55 13.19 14.64 -4.49
C ARG A 55 11.87 15.40 -4.25
N VAL A 56 11.47 16.26 -5.20
CA VAL A 56 10.20 17.00 -5.14
C VAL A 56 9.02 16.05 -5.31
N GLN A 57 9.05 15.12 -6.28
CA GLN A 57 8.00 14.11 -6.42
C GLN A 57 7.90 13.20 -5.20
N LYS A 58 9.02 12.73 -4.66
CA LYS A 58 9.02 11.90 -3.45
C LYS A 58 8.48 12.64 -2.22
N SER A 59 8.61 13.96 -2.16
CA SER A 59 8.03 14.77 -1.08
C SER A 59 6.49 14.87 -1.12
N LEU A 60 5.87 14.51 -2.25
CA LEU A 60 4.41 14.42 -2.38
C LEU A 60 3.85 13.10 -1.85
N VAL A 61 4.70 12.13 -1.50
CA VAL A 61 4.30 10.89 -0.84
C VAL A 61 4.10 11.17 0.65
N LEU A 62 2.84 11.17 1.09
CA LEU A 62 2.48 11.50 2.47
C LEU A 62 2.63 10.30 3.41
N GLY A 63 2.70 9.08 2.85
CA GLY A 63 2.79 7.82 3.60
C GLY A 63 1.86 6.79 2.99
N GLY A 64 1.14 6.06 3.84
CA GLY A 64 0.02 5.25 3.40
C GLY A 64 -0.72 4.59 4.56
N GLU A 65 -1.63 3.70 4.24
CA GLU A 65 -2.63 3.18 5.16
C GLU A 65 -2.79 1.67 5.01
N THR A 66 -3.12 1.00 6.10
CA THR A 66 -3.54 -0.40 6.07
C THR A 66 -5.03 -0.43 5.76
N ALA A 67 -5.43 -1.11 4.69
CA ALA A 67 -6.84 -1.26 4.32
C ALA A 67 -7.34 -2.64 4.73
N GLN A 68 -8.43 -2.67 5.51
CA GLN A 68 -9.15 -3.88 5.88
C GLN A 68 -10.61 -3.72 5.48
N TRP A 69 -10.97 -4.36 4.37
CA TRP A 69 -12.32 -4.29 3.84
C TRP A 69 -13.28 -5.21 4.60
N GLY A 70 -14.54 -4.77 4.70
CA GLY A 70 -15.56 -5.36 5.56
C GLY A 70 -16.27 -6.58 4.98
N GLU A 71 -15.89 -7.10 3.81
CA GLU A 71 -16.62 -8.21 3.17
C GLU A 71 -16.64 -9.46 4.05
N TRP A 72 -15.60 -9.66 4.86
CA TRP A 72 -15.45 -10.80 5.77
C TRP A 72 -15.04 -10.39 7.19
N VAL A 73 -15.08 -9.09 7.50
CA VAL A 73 -14.62 -8.52 8.77
C VAL A 73 -15.79 -7.85 9.46
N ASP A 74 -16.05 -8.26 10.70
CA ASP A 74 -17.10 -7.69 11.54
C ASP A 74 -16.62 -7.57 13.01
N GLU A 75 -17.53 -7.19 13.90
CA GLU A 75 -17.26 -7.00 15.33
C GLU A 75 -16.64 -8.24 16.01
N SER A 76 -16.90 -9.44 15.48
CA SER A 76 -16.41 -10.69 16.06
C SER A 76 -14.94 -10.97 15.77
N ASN A 77 -14.36 -10.36 14.73
CA ASN A 77 -13.03 -10.73 14.24
C ASN A 77 -12.11 -9.56 13.87
N VAL A 78 -12.56 -8.31 13.94
CA VAL A 78 -11.78 -7.13 13.54
C VAL A 78 -10.46 -6.98 14.29
N VAL A 79 -10.47 -7.14 15.62
CA VAL A 79 -9.26 -6.96 16.45
C VAL A 79 -8.23 -8.07 16.21
N ALA A 80 -8.68 -9.30 15.95
CA ALA A 80 -7.79 -10.43 15.73
C ALA A 80 -7.14 -10.44 14.33
N ARG A 81 -7.64 -9.60 13.40
CA ARG A 81 -7.16 -9.48 12.02
C ARG A 81 -6.26 -8.27 11.78
N LEU A 82 -6.17 -7.36 12.75
CA LEU A 82 -5.19 -6.26 12.81
C LEU A 82 -3.87 -6.76 13.43
#